data_AF-A0A178W918-F1
#
_entry.id   AF-A0A178W918-F1
#
_cell.length_a   1.000
_cell.length_b   1.000
_cell.length_c   1.000
_cell.angle_alpha   90.00
_cell.angle_beta   90.00
_cell.angle_gamma   90.00
#
_symmetry.space_group_name_H-M   'P 1'
#
loop_
_entity.id
_entity.type
_entity.pdbx_description
1 polymer ?
#
loop_
_entity_poly.entity_id
_entity_poly.type
_entity_poly.pdbx_seq_one_letter_code
_entity_poly.pdbx_strand_id
1 'polypeptide(L)'
;MDEEGEKRKRSCFPESSDKRSGDEVDWLSELPEALLVYVLLNLPTKDVVKTSVLSTKWRNIWRFLRSNRIVNKFKLRCDSDLVGDVDVFIYMVIKRKVQHLDVTCPLVHIDREIYNCESLVSLKLSEVTLTKPEFVSLPSLKVLVLDWVEFNEFAFDMLMSGCPALESFTLCRRCLDNMGNVLPFFFKSCPNLKSLVLESDYFPRKRTSIISGPRCLLSSLEYVKIEFALDKGKMELVRYLLENSPILKKLTLSLDHCSRKKCCVILRELLKIPRCSSSCRVIVL
;
A
#
# COMPACT_ATOMS: atom_id res chain seq x y z
N MET A 1 -38.52 60.58 17.39
CA MET A 1 -39.57 59.57 17.59
C MET A 1 -40.11 59.19 16.23
N ASP A 2 -39.30 58.48 15.43
CA ASP A 2 -39.38 57.02 15.21
C ASP A 2 -40.83 56.48 15.17
N GLU A 3 -41.29 55.72 14.18
CA GLU A 3 -40.65 54.54 13.58
C GLU A 3 -41.37 54.10 12.28
N GLU A 4 -40.67 53.29 11.48
CA GLU A 4 -40.95 52.79 10.12
C GLU A 4 -42.07 51.75 9.97
N GLY A 5 -42.48 51.49 8.71
CA GLY A 5 -43.26 50.29 8.35
C GLY A 5 -43.59 50.16 6.86
N GLU A 6 -42.57 50.07 5.99
CA GLU A 6 -42.74 49.91 4.53
C GLU A 6 -43.04 48.44 4.14
N LYS A 7 -44.22 48.16 3.57
CA LYS A 7 -44.54 46.89 2.88
C LYS A 7 -45.11 47.16 1.49
N ARG A 8 -44.23 47.18 0.48
CA ARG A 8 -44.59 47.24 -0.94
C ARG A 8 -44.97 45.84 -1.46
N LYS A 9 -46.26 45.64 -1.73
CA LYS A 9 -46.79 44.55 -2.57
C LYS A 9 -46.29 44.75 -4.01
N ARG A 10 -45.62 43.75 -4.58
CA ARG A 10 -45.31 43.70 -6.02
C ARG A 10 -46.28 42.79 -6.76
N SER A 11 -46.61 43.24 -7.96
CA SER A 11 -47.68 42.88 -8.88
C SER A 11 -47.52 41.51 -9.57
N CYS A 12 -48.66 40.88 -9.87
CA CYS A 12 -48.79 39.81 -10.87
C CYS A 12 -48.56 40.33 -12.29
N PHE A 13 -47.92 39.52 -13.16
CA PHE A 13 -48.17 39.25 -14.60
C PHE A 13 -46.95 38.48 -15.17
N PRO A 14 -47.08 37.68 -16.25
CA PRO A 14 -47.50 36.29 -16.27
C PRO A 14 -46.36 35.32 -16.67
N GLU A 15 -46.63 34.02 -16.53
CA GLU A 15 -45.81 32.91 -17.00
C GLU A 15 -45.42 33.07 -18.48
N SER A 16 -44.11 33.02 -18.76
CA SER A 16 -43.60 32.57 -20.06
C SER A 16 -42.76 31.33 -19.82
N SER A 17 -43.33 30.21 -20.23
CA SER A 17 -42.72 28.90 -20.30
C SER A 17 -41.59 28.92 -21.32
N ASP A 18 -40.35 28.89 -20.85
CA ASP A 18 -39.25 28.36 -21.65
C ASP A 18 -38.43 27.41 -20.78
N LYS A 19 -39.09 26.33 -20.33
CA LYS A 19 -38.40 25.11 -19.91
C LYS A 19 -37.82 24.50 -21.17
N ARG A 20 -36.57 24.83 -21.48
CA ARG A 20 -35.72 23.95 -22.27
C ARG A 20 -35.54 22.67 -21.45
N SER A 21 -36.49 21.74 -21.57
CA SER A 21 -36.30 20.34 -21.23
C SER A 21 -35.33 19.78 -22.26
N GLY A 22 -34.05 20.03 -22.04
CA GLY A 22 -33.00 19.15 -22.53
C GLY A 22 -33.08 17.87 -21.71
N ASP A 23 -34.07 17.03 -22.01
CA ASP A 23 -33.90 15.61 -21.78
C ASP A 23 -32.78 15.20 -22.74
N GLU A 24 -31.53 15.31 -22.26
CA GLU A 24 -30.41 14.60 -22.88
C GLU A 24 -30.75 13.12 -22.76
N VAL A 25 -31.44 12.62 -23.79
CA VAL A 25 -31.79 11.21 -23.92
C VAL A 25 -30.48 10.45 -23.80
N ASP A 26 -30.35 9.62 -22.76
CA ASP A 26 -29.17 8.81 -22.53
C ASP A 26 -29.08 7.69 -23.58
N TRP A 27 -28.65 8.07 -24.78
CA TRP A 27 -28.43 7.19 -25.93
C TRP A 27 -27.40 6.10 -25.65
N LEU A 28 -26.56 6.27 -24.62
CA LEU A 28 -25.61 5.26 -24.15
C LEU A 28 -26.31 4.13 -23.37
N SER A 29 -27.41 4.43 -22.69
CA SER A 29 -28.26 3.43 -22.03
C SER A 29 -29.13 2.64 -23.01
N GLU A 30 -29.40 3.18 -24.21
CA GLU A 30 -30.18 2.51 -25.26
C GLU A 30 -29.38 1.46 -26.06
N LEU A 31 -28.06 1.42 -25.91
CA LEU A 31 -27.21 0.43 -26.58
C LEU A 31 -27.50 -1.00 -26.06
N PRO A 32 -27.52 -2.02 -26.96
CA PRO A 32 -27.52 -3.43 -26.58
C PRO A 32 -26.31 -3.78 -25.71
N GLU A 33 -26.53 -4.60 -24.68
CA GLU A 33 -25.49 -4.97 -23.70
C GLU A 33 -24.21 -5.53 -24.35
N ALA A 34 -24.35 -6.26 -25.46
CA ALA A 34 -23.23 -6.82 -26.22
C ALA A 34 -22.27 -5.75 -26.79
N LEU A 35 -22.79 -4.61 -27.25
CA LEU A 35 -21.97 -3.52 -27.78
C LEU A 35 -21.29 -2.73 -26.66
N LEU A 36 -21.95 -2.59 -25.51
CA LEU A 36 -21.39 -1.95 -24.32
C LEU A 36 -20.23 -2.76 -23.73
N VAL A 37 -20.37 -4.09 -23.65
CA VAL A 37 -19.28 -5.02 -23.28
C VAL A 37 -18.11 -4.94 -24.26
N TYR A 38 -18.37 -4.87 -25.57
CA TYR A 38 -17.33 -4.74 -26.58
C TYR A 38 -16.53 -3.44 -26.44
N VAL A 39 -17.19 -2.32 -26.16
CA VAL A 39 -16.50 -1.03 -25.89
C VAL A 39 -15.66 -1.14 -24.61
N LEU A 40 -16.23 -1.66 -23.52
CA LEU A 40 -15.54 -1.79 -22.23
C LEU A 40 -14.32 -2.73 -22.28
N LEU A 41 -14.35 -3.79 -23.08
CA LEU A 41 -13.22 -4.72 -23.26
C LEU A 41 -12.06 -4.12 -24.05
N ASN A 42 -12.34 -3.11 -24.88
CA ASN A 42 -11.35 -2.41 -25.69
C ASN A 42 -10.79 -1.14 -25.01
N LEU A 43 -11.31 -0.79 -23.84
CA LEU A 43 -10.84 0.35 -23.05
C LEU A 43 -9.77 -0.08 -22.01
N PRO A 44 -8.74 0.74 -21.78
CA PRO A 44 -7.84 0.59 -20.63
C PRO A 44 -8.63 0.68 -19.33
N THR A 45 -8.32 -0.15 -18.32
CA THR A 45 -9.10 -0.30 -17.08
C THR A 45 -9.40 1.03 -16.35
N LYS A 46 -8.48 2.01 -16.44
CA LYS A 46 -8.65 3.35 -15.87
C LYS A 46 -9.78 4.14 -16.53
N ASP A 47 -10.01 3.89 -17.81
CA ASP A 47 -11.05 4.55 -18.61
C ASP A 47 -12.36 3.78 -18.48
N VAL A 48 -12.30 2.46 -18.32
CA VAL A 48 -13.47 1.63 -17.96
C VAL A 48 -14.09 2.14 -16.65
N VAL A 49 -13.30 2.49 -15.63
CA VAL A 49 -13.83 3.01 -14.35
C VAL A 49 -14.49 4.38 -14.53
N LYS A 50 -13.94 5.24 -15.39
CA LYS A 50 -14.57 6.54 -15.72
C LYS A 50 -15.88 6.37 -16.47
N THR A 51 -16.10 5.24 -17.13
CA THR A 51 -17.39 4.99 -17.79
C THR A 51 -18.52 4.61 -16.81
N SER A 52 -18.23 4.29 -15.54
CA SER A 52 -19.26 3.93 -14.56
C SER A 52 -20.14 5.11 -14.12
N VAL A 53 -19.66 6.34 -14.32
CA VAL A 53 -20.42 7.58 -14.07
C VAL A 53 -21.28 8.00 -15.27
N LEU A 54 -21.12 7.36 -16.43
CA LEU A 54 -21.88 7.71 -17.64
C LEU A 54 -23.33 7.24 -17.57
N SER A 55 -23.61 6.13 -16.89
CA SER A 55 -24.98 5.61 -16.72
C SER A 55 -25.06 4.47 -15.69
N THR A 56 -26.23 4.29 -15.09
CA THR A 56 -26.55 3.16 -14.20
C THR A 56 -26.44 1.81 -14.92
N LYS A 57 -26.66 1.76 -16.24
CA LYS A 57 -26.50 0.55 -17.05
C LYS A 57 -25.03 0.16 -17.19
N TRP A 58 -24.15 1.12 -17.41
CA TRP A 58 -22.69 0.89 -17.48
C TRP A 58 -22.14 0.39 -16.14
N ARG A 59 -22.62 0.94 -15.02
CA ARG A 59 -22.36 0.42 -13.67
C ARG A 59 -22.73 -1.06 -13.53
N ASN A 60 -23.85 -1.48 -14.13
CA ASN A 60 -24.33 -2.87 -14.08
C ASN A 60 -23.62 -3.80 -15.08
N ILE A 61 -23.17 -3.31 -16.24
CA ILE A 61 -22.53 -4.10 -17.30
C ILE A 61 -21.13 -4.59 -16.91
N TRP A 62 -20.47 -3.93 -15.96
CA TRP A 62 -19.28 -4.47 -15.30
C TRP A 62 -19.51 -5.88 -14.71
N ARG A 63 -20.74 -6.22 -14.29
CA ARG A 63 -21.09 -7.58 -13.85
C ARG A 63 -20.99 -8.62 -14.97
N PHE A 64 -21.15 -8.20 -16.24
CA PHE A 64 -21.08 -9.04 -17.43
C PHE A 64 -19.67 -9.18 -18.02
N LEU A 65 -18.71 -8.29 -17.67
CA LEU A 65 -17.29 -8.39 -18.05
C LEU A 65 -16.53 -9.56 -17.37
N ARG A 66 -17.26 -10.60 -16.94
CA ARG A 66 -16.75 -11.88 -16.43
C ARG A 66 -15.94 -12.68 -17.45
N SER A 67 -15.90 -12.27 -18.72
CA SER A 67 -15.25 -13.03 -19.79
C SER A 67 -14.05 -12.31 -20.42
N ASN A 68 -12.87 -12.90 -20.22
CA ASN A 68 -11.75 -13.02 -21.17
C ASN A 68 -10.70 -11.91 -21.38
N ARG A 69 -10.25 -11.20 -20.34
CA ARG A 69 -8.85 -10.73 -20.29
C ARG A 69 -8.24 -10.95 -18.90
N ILE A 70 -7.20 -11.80 -18.82
CA ILE A 70 -6.45 -12.03 -17.57
C ILE A 70 -5.69 -10.75 -17.24
N VAL A 71 -6.12 -10.06 -16.19
CA VAL A 71 -5.42 -8.87 -15.70
C VAL A 71 -4.35 -9.35 -14.73
N ASN A 72 -3.10 -9.45 -15.18
CA ASN A 72 -1.98 -9.86 -14.32
C ASN A 72 -1.63 -8.80 -13.28
N LYS A 73 -1.80 -7.52 -13.60
CA LYS A 73 -1.48 -6.39 -12.72
C LYS A 73 -2.62 -5.41 -12.65
N PHE A 74 -3.01 -5.04 -11.43
CA PHE A 74 -4.07 -4.10 -11.14
C PHE A 74 -3.60 -3.05 -10.13
N LYS A 75 -3.95 -1.79 -10.37
CA LYS A 75 -3.68 -0.67 -9.47
C LYS A 75 -4.97 0.07 -9.17
N LEU A 76 -5.38 0.05 -7.91
CA LEU A 76 -6.53 0.78 -7.38
C LEU A 76 -6.05 2.03 -6.66
N ARG A 77 -6.65 3.17 -6.99
CA ARG A 77 -6.53 4.40 -6.21
C ARG A 77 -7.94 4.83 -5.83
N CYS A 78 -8.23 4.84 -4.54
CA CYS A 78 -9.52 5.29 -4.03
C CYS A 78 -9.43 6.77 -3.64
N ASP A 79 -10.46 7.53 -4.00
CA ASP A 79 -10.74 8.82 -3.36
C ASP A 79 -11.69 8.61 -2.18
N SER A 80 -11.72 9.53 -1.21
CA SER A 80 -12.43 9.36 0.07
C SER A 80 -13.94 9.12 -0.06
N ASP A 81 -14.51 9.40 -1.22
CA ASP A 81 -15.96 9.39 -1.47
C ASP A 81 -16.50 8.00 -1.88
N LEU A 82 -15.65 6.99 -2.06
CA LEU A 82 -16.01 5.68 -2.66
C LEU A 82 -15.95 4.47 -1.70
N VAL A 83 -15.87 4.68 -0.38
CA VAL A 83 -15.56 3.63 0.62
C VAL A 83 -16.35 2.33 0.45
N GLY A 84 -17.65 2.38 0.14
CA GLY A 84 -18.49 1.18 -0.02
C GLY A 84 -18.27 0.39 -1.31
N ASP A 85 -17.78 1.02 -2.37
CA ASP A 85 -17.55 0.33 -3.66
C ASP A 85 -16.17 -0.35 -3.70
N VAL A 86 -15.24 0.03 -2.82
CA VAL A 86 -13.84 -0.46 -2.80
C VAL A 86 -13.76 -1.96 -2.53
N ASP A 87 -14.50 -2.46 -1.55
CA ASP A 87 -14.50 -3.89 -1.19
C ASP A 87 -15.00 -4.75 -2.36
N VAL A 88 -16.04 -4.28 -3.05
CA VAL A 88 -16.58 -4.93 -4.25
C VAL A 88 -15.54 -4.97 -5.36
N PHE A 89 -14.80 -3.88 -5.58
CA PHE A 89 -13.73 -3.83 -6.58
C PHE A 89 -12.59 -4.79 -6.24
N ILE A 90 -12.15 -4.80 -4.98
CA ILE A 90 -11.10 -5.69 -4.48
C ILE A 90 -11.51 -7.16 -4.65
N TYR A 91 -12.71 -7.52 -4.20
CA TYR A 91 -13.27 -8.87 -4.35
C TYR A 91 -13.26 -9.32 -5.82
N MET A 92 -13.71 -8.46 -6.74
CA MET A 92 -13.75 -8.76 -8.16
C MET A 92 -12.35 -8.97 -8.76
N VAL A 93 -11.38 -8.16 -8.34
CA VAL A 93 -9.98 -8.26 -8.81
C VAL A 93 -9.33 -9.56 -8.32
N ILE A 94 -9.57 -9.93 -7.05
CA ILE A 94 -9.08 -11.19 -6.46
C ILE A 94 -9.69 -12.41 -7.15
N LYS A 95 -11.00 -12.39 -7.42
CA LYS A 95 -11.68 -13.49 -8.15
C LYS A 95 -11.14 -13.71 -9.56
N ARG A 96 -10.50 -12.70 -10.16
CA ARG A 96 -9.83 -12.80 -11.47
C ARG A 96 -8.42 -13.39 -11.39
N LYS A 97 -7.98 -13.83 -10.20
CA LYS A 97 -6.65 -14.40 -9.96
C LYS A 97 -5.52 -13.45 -10.36
N VAL A 98 -5.64 -12.18 -9.98
CA VAL A 98 -4.60 -11.18 -10.21
C VAL A 98 -3.28 -11.62 -9.56
N GLN A 99 -2.15 -11.28 -10.18
CA GLN A 99 -0.81 -11.59 -9.66
C GLN A 99 -0.16 -10.40 -8.98
N HIS A 100 -0.41 -9.18 -9.46
CA HIS A 100 0.19 -7.96 -8.93
C HIS A 100 -0.90 -6.96 -8.58
N LEU A 101 -1.06 -6.65 -7.29
CA LEU A 101 -2.08 -5.75 -6.79
C LEU A 101 -1.43 -4.57 -6.07
N ASP A 102 -1.79 -3.35 -6.45
CA ASP A 102 -1.37 -2.10 -5.81
C ASP A 102 -2.64 -1.35 -5.37
N VAL A 103 -2.86 -1.22 -4.06
CA VAL A 103 -4.02 -0.56 -3.47
C VAL A 103 -3.53 0.66 -2.71
N THR A 104 -3.97 1.84 -3.14
CA THR A 104 -3.75 3.11 -2.43
C THR A 104 -5.11 3.70 -2.08
N CYS A 105 -5.53 3.53 -0.82
CA CYS A 105 -6.87 3.92 -0.40
C CYS A 105 -6.82 4.44 1.05
N PRO A 106 -6.93 5.77 1.27
CA PRO A 106 -6.96 6.32 2.62
C PRO A 106 -8.22 5.88 3.36
N LEU A 107 -8.08 5.50 4.64
CA LEU A 107 -9.19 5.24 5.58
C LEU A 107 -10.07 4.01 5.30
N VAL A 108 -9.62 3.07 4.46
CA VAL A 108 -10.35 1.81 4.19
C VAL A 108 -9.75 0.66 5.00
N HIS A 109 -10.62 -0.16 5.60
CA HIS A 109 -10.25 -1.45 6.17
C HIS A 109 -10.08 -2.46 5.05
N ILE A 110 -8.90 -3.09 4.96
CA ILE A 110 -8.69 -4.13 3.97
C ILE A 110 -9.48 -5.38 4.35
N ASP A 111 -10.36 -5.79 3.44
CA ASP A 111 -11.20 -6.98 3.60
C ASP A 111 -10.40 -8.30 3.58
N ARG A 112 -11.01 -9.35 4.12
CA ARG A 112 -10.42 -10.67 4.37
C ARG A 112 -9.93 -11.35 3.10
N GLU A 113 -10.51 -11.03 1.95
CA GLU A 113 -10.22 -11.70 0.68
C GLU A 113 -8.82 -11.39 0.18
N ILE A 114 -8.30 -10.16 0.40
CA ILE A 114 -6.94 -9.80 -0.04
C ILE A 114 -5.95 -10.75 0.61
N TYR A 115 -6.13 -11.05 1.90
CA TYR A 115 -5.25 -11.88 2.71
C TYR A 115 -5.31 -13.37 2.37
N ASN A 116 -6.22 -13.80 1.49
CA ASN A 116 -6.42 -15.21 1.15
C ASN A 116 -6.27 -15.48 -0.36
N CYS A 117 -5.68 -14.53 -1.09
CA CYS A 117 -5.55 -14.65 -2.55
C CYS A 117 -4.30 -15.47 -2.93
N GLU A 118 -4.52 -16.73 -3.29
CA GLU A 118 -3.46 -17.68 -3.67
C GLU A 118 -2.68 -17.30 -4.94
N SER A 119 -3.27 -16.48 -5.82
CA SER A 119 -2.62 -16.07 -7.07
C SER A 119 -1.69 -14.86 -6.92
N LEU A 120 -1.78 -14.12 -5.81
CA LEU A 120 -0.97 -12.91 -5.62
C LEU A 120 0.51 -13.25 -5.49
N VAL A 121 1.31 -12.64 -6.36
CA VAL A 121 2.78 -12.68 -6.38
C VAL A 121 3.36 -11.39 -5.82
N SER A 122 2.70 -10.25 -6.05
CA SER A 122 3.09 -8.95 -5.51
C SER A 122 1.89 -8.18 -4.96
N LEU A 123 2.06 -7.63 -3.76
CA LEU A 123 1.06 -6.81 -3.09
C LEU A 123 1.71 -5.51 -2.60
N LYS A 124 1.18 -4.38 -3.04
CA LYS A 124 1.47 -3.06 -2.47
C LYS A 124 0.23 -2.52 -1.80
N LEU A 125 0.35 -2.16 -0.54
CA LEU A 125 -0.70 -1.53 0.24
C LEU A 125 -0.23 -0.14 0.66
N SER A 126 -1.06 0.87 0.43
CA SER A 126 -0.73 2.25 0.73
C SER A 126 -1.88 2.99 1.41
N GLU A 127 -1.56 3.67 2.51
CA GLU A 127 -2.50 4.53 3.27
C GLU A 127 -3.68 3.78 3.91
N VAL A 128 -3.49 2.49 4.19
CA VAL A 128 -4.52 1.59 4.74
C VAL A 128 -4.24 1.24 6.20
N THR A 129 -5.27 0.81 6.92
CA THR A 129 -5.14 0.25 8.27
C THR A 129 -5.35 -1.26 8.21
N LEU A 130 -4.36 -2.05 8.63
CA LEU A 130 -4.50 -3.50 8.80
C LEU A 130 -5.28 -3.76 10.10
N THR A 131 -6.57 -3.97 9.98
CA THR A 131 -7.36 -4.56 11.06
C THR A 131 -6.95 -6.01 11.29
N LYS A 132 -7.12 -6.49 12.51
CA LYS A 132 -6.81 -7.87 12.90
C LYS A 132 -7.52 -8.87 11.96
N PRO A 133 -6.80 -9.53 11.03
CA PRO A 133 -7.40 -10.58 10.25
C PRO A 133 -7.64 -11.79 11.17
N GLU A 134 -8.61 -12.64 10.83
CA GLU A 134 -8.78 -13.94 11.49
C GLU A 134 -7.78 -14.97 10.95
N PHE A 135 -7.44 -14.85 9.67
CA PHE A 135 -6.56 -15.77 8.96
C PHE A 135 -5.93 -15.08 7.75
N VAL A 136 -4.67 -15.43 7.45
CA VAL A 136 -3.93 -14.96 6.27
C VAL A 136 -3.25 -16.16 5.61
N SER A 137 -3.45 -16.31 4.30
CA SER A 137 -2.76 -17.29 3.45
C SER A 137 -2.49 -16.70 2.08
N LEU A 138 -1.22 -16.36 1.85
CA LEU A 138 -0.69 -15.78 0.63
C LEU A 138 0.49 -16.63 0.12
N PRO A 139 0.22 -17.90 -0.27
CA PRO A 139 1.25 -18.90 -0.52
C PRO A 139 2.19 -18.55 -1.67
N SER A 140 1.73 -17.77 -2.64
CA SER A 140 2.50 -17.39 -3.84
C SER A 140 3.17 -16.01 -3.71
N LEU A 141 2.96 -15.30 -2.59
CA LEU A 141 3.38 -13.90 -2.47
C LEU A 141 4.90 -13.82 -2.29
N LYS A 142 5.56 -13.15 -3.24
CA LYS A 142 7.01 -12.96 -3.27
C LYS A 142 7.43 -11.55 -2.89
N VAL A 143 6.59 -10.56 -3.17
CA VAL A 143 6.89 -9.14 -2.96
C VAL A 143 5.77 -8.48 -2.18
N LEU A 144 6.10 -7.90 -1.02
CA LEU A 144 5.17 -7.15 -0.20
C LEU A 144 5.72 -5.75 0.08
N VAL A 145 4.91 -4.73 -0.22
CA VAL A 145 5.22 -3.32 0.03
C VAL A 145 4.15 -2.72 0.93
N LEU A 146 4.54 -2.26 2.10
CA LEU A 146 3.68 -1.55 3.04
C LEU A 146 4.12 -0.10 3.14
N ASP A 147 3.21 0.83 2.89
CA ASP A 147 3.54 2.23 2.67
C ASP A 147 2.50 3.16 3.33
N TRP A 148 2.83 3.86 4.42
CA TRP A 148 1.81 4.53 5.27
C TRP A 148 0.71 3.58 5.80
N VAL A 149 1.09 2.35 6.12
CA VAL A 149 0.18 1.35 6.68
C VAL A 149 0.23 1.37 8.20
N GLU A 150 -0.94 1.44 8.84
CA GLU A 150 -1.09 1.33 10.29
C GLU A 150 -1.46 -0.10 10.68
N PHE A 151 -0.71 -0.70 11.62
CA PHE A 151 -0.92 -2.07 12.07
C PHE A 151 -0.45 -2.26 13.51
N ASN A 152 -1.05 -3.22 14.22
CA ASN A 152 -0.56 -3.71 15.52
C ASN A 152 0.34 -4.94 15.35
N GLU A 153 1.05 -5.32 16.42
CA GLU A 153 2.02 -6.44 16.39
C GLU A 153 1.37 -7.77 15.94
N PHE A 154 0.14 -8.05 16.40
CA PHE A 154 -0.59 -9.28 16.06
C PHE A 154 -1.00 -9.35 14.59
N ALA A 155 -1.55 -8.26 14.03
CA ALA A 155 -1.97 -8.21 12.63
C ALA A 155 -0.77 -8.36 11.69
N PHE A 156 0.37 -7.77 12.07
CA PHE A 156 1.61 -7.91 11.32
C PHE A 156 2.17 -9.33 11.39
N ASP A 157 2.25 -9.94 12.57
CA ASP A 157 2.73 -11.32 12.72
C ASP A 157 1.87 -12.31 11.93
N MET A 158 0.55 -12.12 11.95
CA MET A 158 -0.37 -12.93 11.14
C MET A 158 -0.15 -12.72 9.63
N LEU A 159 0.05 -11.48 9.19
CA LEU A 159 0.39 -11.20 7.78
C LEU A 159 1.68 -11.90 7.35
N MET A 160 2.73 -11.82 8.17
CA MET A 160 4.05 -12.39 7.84
C MET A 160 4.06 -13.91 7.87
N SER A 161 3.37 -14.54 8.83
CA SER A 161 3.22 -16.01 8.88
C SER A 161 2.39 -16.55 7.71
N GLY A 162 1.48 -15.75 7.16
CA GLY A 162 0.71 -16.08 5.96
C GLY A 162 1.48 -15.96 4.64
N CYS A 163 2.73 -15.47 4.63
CA CYS A 163 3.51 -15.21 3.41
C CYS A 163 4.81 -16.09 3.33
N PRO A 164 4.72 -17.43 3.27
CA PRO A 164 5.89 -18.31 3.37
C PRO A 164 6.88 -18.21 2.20
N ALA A 165 6.44 -17.73 1.04
CA ALA A 165 7.26 -17.59 -0.17
C ALA A 165 7.88 -16.19 -0.34
N LEU A 166 7.80 -15.32 0.69
CA LEU A 166 8.23 -13.93 0.57
C LEU A 166 9.74 -13.81 0.32
N GLU A 167 10.10 -13.15 -0.79
CA GLU A 167 11.49 -12.93 -1.21
C GLU A 167 11.93 -11.46 -1.01
N SER A 168 10.99 -10.52 -1.09
CA SER A 168 11.25 -9.09 -0.94
C SER A 168 10.19 -8.39 -0.09
N PHE A 169 10.65 -7.65 0.90
CA PHE A 169 9.80 -6.87 1.79
C PHE A 169 10.24 -5.41 1.83
N THR A 170 9.29 -4.50 1.65
CA THR A 170 9.51 -3.06 1.69
C THR A 170 8.55 -2.40 2.66
N LEU A 171 9.09 -1.55 3.53
CA LEU A 171 8.34 -0.86 4.56
C LEU A 171 8.71 0.63 4.51
N CYS A 172 7.73 1.46 4.14
CA CYS A 172 7.92 2.88 3.86
C CYS A 172 7.19 3.78 4.87
N ARG A 173 7.81 4.92 5.17
CA ARG A 173 7.25 6.05 5.92
C ARG A 173 6.78 5.64 7.34
N ARG A 174 5.55 6.00 7.76
CA ARG A 174 5.01 5.83 9.13
C ARG A 174 4.99 4.40 9.69
N CYS A 175 5.16 3.36 8.86
CA CYS A 175 5.18 1.98 9.34
C CYS A 175 6.35 1.70 10.33
N LEU A 176 7.39 2.55 10.32
CA LEU A 176 8.60 2.36 11.13
C LEU A 176 8.45 2.77 12.60
N ASP A 177 7.41 3.52 12.95
CA ASP A 177 7.18 3.98 14.32
C ASP A 177 6.91 2.81 15.28
N ASN A 178 6.41 1.68 14.75
CA ASN A 178 6.09 0.45 15.48
C ASN A 178 7.18 -0.63 15.36
N MET A 179 8.31 -0.34 14.71
CA MET A 179 9.22 -1.38 14.20
C MET A 179 10.14 -2.01 15.25
N GLY A 180 10.46 -1.29 16.33
CA GLY A 180 11.41 -1.75 17.36
C GLY A 180 11.06 -3.11 17.97
N ASN A 181 9.76 -3.43 18.05
CA ASN A 181 9.28 -4.69 18.62
C ASN A 181 9.02 -5.77 17.56
N VAL A 182 8.92 -5.42 16.28
CA VAL A 182 8.28 -6.27 15.26
C VAL A 182 9.29 -6.97 14.35
N LEU A 183 10.48 -6.38 14.16
CA LEU A 183 11.55 -6.96 13.34
C LEU A 183 12.01 -8.37 13.75
N PRO A 184 12.17 -8.71 15.04
CA PRO A 184 12.59 -10.06 15.43
C PRO A 184 11.57 -11.14 15.02
N PHE A 185 10.28 -10.82 15.07
CA PHE A 185 9.19 -11.73 14.67
C PHE A 185 9.12 -11.89 13.15
N PHE A 186 9.34 -10.79 12.42
CA PHE A 186 9.38 -10.77 10.96
C PHE A 186 10.35 -11.81 10.38
N PHE A 187 11.60 -11.86 10.87
CA PHE A 187 12.60 -12.76 10.33
C PHE A 187 12.35 -14.24 10.67
N LYS A 188 11.57 -14.52 11.71
CA LYS A 188 11.14 -15.90 12.02
C LYS A 188 10.14 -16.42 10.98
N SER A 189 9.27 -15.55 10.49
CA SER A 189 8.13 -15.94 9.65
C SER A 189 8.45 -15.99 8.15
N CYS A 190 9.52 -15.32 7.71
CA CYS A 190 9.91 -15.23 6.29
C CYS A 190 11.31 -15.84 6.01
N PRO A 191 11.46 -17.17 5.98
CA PRO A 191 12.78 -17.83 5.88
C PRO A 191 13.50 -17.62 4.53
N ASN A 192 12.76 -17.25 3.47
CA ASN A 192 13.28 -17.10 2.10
C ASN A 192 13.56 -15.63 1.71
N LEU A 193 13.52 -14.72 2.68
CA LEU A 193 13.65 -13.30 2.42
C LEU A 193 15.06 -12.93 1.93
N LYS A 194 15.16 -12.44 0.70
CA LYS A 194 16.42 -12.02 0.06
C LYS A 194 16.65 -10.53 0.12
N SER A 195 15.59 -9.73 0.14
CA SER A 195 15.67 -8.27 0.07
C SER A 195 14.78 -7.59 1.10
N LEU A 196 15.38 -6.67 1.86
CA LEU A 196 14.70 -5.83 2.84
C LEU A 196 14.96 -4.34 2.53
N VAL A 197 13.88 -3.57 2.42
CA VAL A 197 13.95 -2.13 2.16
C VAL A 197 13.15 -1.38 3.22
N LEU A 198 13.82 -0.48 3.94
CA LEU A 198 13.24 0.31 5.01
C LEU A 198 13.45 1.79 4.69
N GLU A 199 12.38 2.52 4.39
CA GLU A 199 12.44 3.92 3.94
C GLU A 199 11.57 4.77 4.86
N SER A 200 12.03 5.94 5.32
CA SER A 200 11.18 6.88 6.07
C SER A 200 11.51 8.33 5.76
N ASP A 201 10.48 9.06 5.34
CA ASP A 201 10.52 10.52 5.21
C ASP A 201 10.17 11.24 6.53
N TYR A 202 9.74 10.49 7.56
CA TYR A 202 9.24 11.04 8.83
C TYR A 202 10.11 10.59 10.01
N PHE A 203 10.34 11.51 10.95
CA PHE A 203 11.15 11.28 12.15
C PHE A 203 10.27 10.88 13.35
N PRO A 204 10.24 9.60 13.77
CA PRO A 204 9.73 9.27 15.11
C PRO A 204 10.63 9.87 16.20
N ARG A 205 10.01 10.51 17.20
CA ARG A 205 10.68 11.00 18.42
C ARG A 205 10.96 9.89 19.44
N LYS A 206 10.42 8.68 19.26
CA LYS A 206 10.55 7.59 20.23
C LYS A 206 11.81 6.76 19.96
N ARG A 207 12.56 6.51 21.05
CA ARG A 207 13.69 5.57 21.07
C ARG A 207 13.15 4.18 20.80
N THR A 208 13.49 3.58 19.67
CA THR A 208 13.32 2.14 19.48
C THR A 208 14.47 1.44 20.18
N SER A 209 14.15 0.76 21.29
CA SER A 209 15.08 -0.12 22.00
C SER A 209 15.21 -1.46 21.26
N ILE A 210 16.19 -2.23 21.72
CA ILE A 210 17.06 -3.10 20.94
C ILE A 210 16.51 -4.51 20.72
N ILE A 211 16.83 -5.03 19.55
CA ILE A 211 16.51 -6.37 19.03
C ILE A 211 17.23 -7.46 19.84
N SER A 212 16.49 -8.14 20.71
CA SER A 212 16.84 -9.45 21.26
C SER A 212 16.34 -10.55 20.31
N GLY A 213 16.98 -10.68 19.15
CA GLY A 213 16.58 -11.65 18.11
C GLY A 213 17.51 -12.87 18.02
N PRO A 214 17.03 -14.07 17.68
CA PRO A 214 17.89 -15.21 17.38
C PRO A 214 18.88 -14.89 16.25
N ARG A 215 20.11 -15.39 16.38
CA ARG A 215 21.23 -15.10 15.46
C ARG A 215 21.08 -15.71 14.06
N CYS A 216 20.16 -16.65 13.88
CA CYS A 216 20.03 -17.48 12.68
C CYS A 216 18.94 -17.03 11.69
N LEU A 217 18.22 -15.94 11.97
CA LEU A 217 17.02 -15.58 11.21
C LEU A 217 17.29 -14.88 9.86
N LEU A 218 18.55 -14.62 9.50
CA LEU A 218 18.94 -13.84 8.30
C LEU A 218 19.78 -14.64 7.30
N SER A 219 19.66 -15.98 7.31
CA SER A 219 20.48 -16.87 6.48
C SER A 219 20.26 -16.71 4.97
N SER A 220 19.13 -16.14 4.55
CA SER A 220 18.75 -15.91 3.15
C SER A 220 18.90 -14.46 2.69
N LEU A 221 19.21 -13.53 3.60
CA LEU A 221 19.17 -12.09 3.31
C LEU A 221 20.42 -11.62 2.53
N GLU A 222 20.21 -11.15 1.30
CA GLU A 222 21.28 -10.74 0.38
C GLU A 222 21.41 -9.22 0.25
N TYR A 223 20.28 -8.49 0.31
CA TYR A 223 20.24 -7.06 0.04
C TYR A 223 19.44 -6.32 1.11
N VAL A 224 20.06 -5.29 1.70
CA VAL A 224 19.37 -4.39 2.63
C VAL A 224 19.55 -2.95 2.20
N LYS A 225 18.46 -2.18 2.24
CA LYS A 225 18.45 -0.72 2.01
C LYS A 225 17.75 -0.05 3.18
N ILE A 226 18.40 0.93 3.79
CA ILE A 226 17.90 1.73 4.91
C ILE A 226 18.01 3.21 4.53
N GLU A 227 16.86 3.83 4.27
CA GLU A 227 16.74 5.25 3.94
C GLU A 227 15.96 5.99 5.00
N PHE A 228 16.57 6.17 6.17
CA PHE A 228 16.08 7.05 7.20
C PHE A 228 17.23 7.53 8.08
N ALA A 229 17.02 8.63 8.81
CA ALA A 229 18.04 9.18 9.68
C ALA A 229 18.45 8.20 10.80
N LEU A 230 19.71 7.75 10.73
CA LEU A 230 20.32 6.88 11.73
C LEU A 230 20.56 7.63 13.05
N ASP A 231 20.18 6.98 14.14
CA ASP A 231 20.49 7.37 15.52
C ASP A 231 21.06 6.16 16.26
N LYS A 232 21.41 6.32 17.54
CA LYS A 232 22.00 5.25 18.35
C LYS A 232 21.12 3.98 18.39
N GLY A 233 19.80 4.11 18.42
CA GLY A 233 18.87 2.96 18.45
C GLY A 233 18.76 2.28 17.09
N LYS A 234 18.82 3.03 15.99
CA LYS A 234 18.82 2.46 14.63
C LYS A 234 20.15 1.83 14.23
N MET A 235 21.25 2.33 14.80
CA MET A 235 22.56 1.69 14.68
C MET A 235 22.59 0.28 15.26
N GLU A 236 21.69 -0.03 16.21
CA GLU A 236 21.44 -1.39 16.67
C GLU A 236 21.02 -2.33 15.54
N LEU A 237 20.05 -1.89 14.74
CA LEU A 237 19.53 -2.69 13.64
C LEU A 237 20.63 -2.92 12.61
N VAL A 238 21.38 -1.88 12.27
CA VAL A 238 22.51 -1.99 11.35
C VAL A 238 23.55 -2.98 11.88
N ARG A 239 23.86 -2.90 13.19
CA ARG A 239 24.74 -3.86 13.86
C ARG A 239 24.22 -5.27 13.76
N TYR A 240 22.97 -5.50 14.16
CA TYR A 240 22.33 -6.81 14.13
C TYR A 240 22.37 -7.41 12.72
N LEU A 241 22.02 -6.63 11.68
CA LEU A 241 22.05 -7.09 10.29
C LEU A 241 23.46 -7.48 9.85
N LEU A 242 24.47 -6.65 10.14
CA LEU A 242 25.86 -6.95 9.76
C LEU A 242 26.43 -8.17 10.51
N GLU A 243 26.10 -8.33 11.78
CA GLU A 243 26.60 -9.39 12.64
C GLU A 243 25.89 -10.74 12.44
N ASN A 244 24.67 -10.75 11.89
CA ASN A 244 23.84 -11.96 11.80
C ASN A 244 23.47 -12.38 10.36
N SER A 245 23.87 -11.64 9.32
CA SER A 245 23.58 -11.99 7.92
C SER A 245 24.80 -12.59 7.22
N PRO A 246 24.93 -13.94 7.13
CA PRO A 246 26.13 -14.60 6.63
C PRO A 246 26.34 -14.46 5.12
N ILE A 247 25.27 -14.25 4.34
CA ILE A 247 25.33 -14.14 2.88
C ILE A 247 25.03 -12.74 2.35
N LEU A 248 24.98 -11.73 3.23
CA LEU A 248 24.65 -10.37 2.86
C LEU A 248 25.66 -9.83 1.83
N LYS A 249 25.17 -9.42 0.66
CA LYS A 249 26.00 -8.92 -0.45
C LYS A 249 26.12 -7.40 -0.39
N LYS A 250 25.04 -6.71 -0.03
CA LYS A 250 24.99 -5.25 -0.04
C LYS A 250 24.10 -4.71 1.08
N LEU A 251 24.63 -3.73 1.81
CA LEU A 251 23.90 -2.89 2.75
C LEU A 251 24.00 -1.44 2.26
N THR A 252 22.87 -0.78 2.02
CA THR A 252 22.83 0.64 1.64
C THR A 252 22.22 1.45 2.78
N LEU A 253 22.90 2.53 3.17
CA LEU A 253 22.47 3.46 4.21
C LEU A 253 22.40 4.87 3.61
N SER A 254 21.31 5.60 3.80
CA SER A 254 21.25 7.03 3.43
C SER A 254 21.58 7.92 4.65
N LEU A 255 22.36 8.97 4.42
CA LEU A 255 22.68 10.02 5.40
C LEU A 255 22.11 11.40 5.02
N ASP A 256 21.11 11.45 4.12
CA ASP A 256 20.60 12.67 3.45
C ASP A 256 20.08 13.77 4.40
N HIS A 257 19.87 13.46 5.68
CA HIS A 257 19.34 14.40 6.68
C HIS A 257 20.23 14.54 7.93
N CYS A 258 21.52 14.19 7.81
CA CYS A 258 22.44 14.15 8.93
C CYS A 258 23.49 15.28 8.85
N SER A 259 23.78 15.93 9.98
CA SER A 259 24.83 16.96 10.00
C SER A 259 26.21 16.30 9.80
N ARG A 260 27.15 17.00 9.16
CA ARG A 260 28.51 16.47 8.90
C ARG A 260 29.18 15.86 10.14
N LYS A 261 28.99 16.50 11.31
CA LYS A 261 29.50 15.99 12.59
C LYS A 261 28.84 14.64 12.97
N LYS A 262 27.52 14.52 12.85
CA LYS A 262 26.81 13.26 13.12
C LYS A 262 27.16 12.18 12.10
N CYS A 263 27.27 12.50 10.81
CA CYS A 263 27.71 11.54 9.77
C CYS A 263 29.08 10.93 10.10
N CYS A 264 30.05 11.77 10.50
CA CYS A 264 31.38 11.29 10.89
C CYS A 264 31.34 10.32 12.08
N VAL A 265 30.45 10.56 13.05
CA VAL A 265 30.28 9.65 14.20
C VAL A 265 29.68 8.32 13.75
N ILE A 266 28.60 8.35 12.98
CA ILE A 266 27.93 7.16 12.44
C ILE A 266 28.91 6.32 11.60
N LEU A 267 29.64 6.94 10.67
CA LEU A 267 30.64 6.25 9.85
C LEU A 267 31.73 5.58 10.69
N ARG A 268 32.24 6.26 11.72
CA ARG A 268 33.22 5.68 12.65
C ARG A 268 32.66 4.51 13.45
N GLU A 269 31.39 4.55 13.82
CA GLU A 269 30.73 3.42 14.47
C GLU A 269 30.53 2.25 13.50
N LEU A 270 30.06 2.50 12.27
CA LEU A 270 29.87 1.49 11.23
C LEU A 270 31.15 0.72 10.91
N LEU A 271 32.29 1.42 10.84
CA LEU A 271 33.59 0.81 10.56
C LEU A 271 34.04 -0.18 11.66
N LYS A 272 33.51 -0.05 12.88
CA LYS A 272 33.85 -0.93 14.01
C LYS A 272 32.94 -2.16 14.11
N ILE A 273 31.88 -2.24 13.31
CA ILE A 273 30.92 -3.34 13.38
C ILE A 273 31.51 -4.56 12.66
N PRO A 274 31.65 -5.72 13.35
CA PRO A 274 32.07 -6.94 12.69
C PRO A 274 31.02 -7.40 11.69
N ARG A 275 31.47 -7.90 10.54
CA ARG A 275 30.59 -8.37 9.47
C ARG A 275 30.64 -9.88 9.43
N CYS A 276 29.48 -10.52 9.50
CA CYS A 276 29.35 -11.96 9.33
C CYS A 276 29.66 -12.36 7.88
N SER A 277 29.10 -11.63 6.91
CA SER A 277 29.45 -11.78 5.49
C SER A 277 30.71 -10.99 5.14
N SER A 278 31.76 -11.69 4.72
CA SER A 278 32.99 -11.09 4.19
C SER A 278 32.79 -10.40 2.84
N SER A 279 31.76 -10.79 2.09
CA SER A 279 31.42 -10.22 0.78
C SER A 279 30.57 -8.96 0.86
N CYS A 280 30.07 -8.60 2.05
CA CYS A 280 29.13 -7.50 2.23
C CYS A 280 29.77 -6.13 1.93
N ARG A 281 29.24 -5.46 0.90
CA ARG A 281 29.54 -4.07 0.59
C ARG A 281 28.57 -3.15 1.32
N VAL A 282 29.10 -2.34 2.24
CA VAL A 282 28.35 -1.25 2.88
C VAL A 282 28.51 0.01 2.04
N ILE A 283 27.41 0.51 1.48
CA ILE A 283 27.34 1.74 0.70
C ILE A 283 26.61 2.78 1.55
N VAL A 284 27.20 3.96 1.64
CA VAL A 284 26.60 5.11 2.31
C VAL A 284 26.34 6.17 1.25
N LEU A 285 25.08 6.57 1.10
CA LEU A 285 24.61 7.59 0.18
C LEU A 285 24.47 8.93 0.91
#